data_AF-A0A7S1QYI5-F1
#
_entry.id   AF-A0A7S1QYI5-F1
#
_cell.length_a   1.000
_cell.length_b   1.000
_cell.length_c   1.000
_cell.angle_alpha   90.00
_cell.angle_beta   90.00
_cell.angle_gamma   90.00
#
_symmetry.space_group_name_H-M   'P 1'
#
loop_
_entity.id
_entity.type
_entity.pdbx_description
1 polymer ?
#
loop_
_entity_poly.entity_id
_entity_poly.type
_entity_poly.pdbx_seq_one_letter_code
_entity_poly.pdbx_strand_id
1 'polypeptide(L)'
;FKMTPFTSTCFERELEIGRSMRHPNLVAMYGSVSHPVQLFVQEFCAGGSLNDILHGSSASTAVAGTERCILTQAQRLKIALDVARGMVALHGATPPVVHRDLKSANVLLMAPLGNSKTVPLAKVADFGLARPRSPGEGTGGTFMTRGIGS
;
A
#
# COMPACT_ATOMS: atom_id res chain seq x y z
N PHE A 1 -6.54 12.52 -2.81
CA PHE A 1 -5.63 12.84 -3.93
C PHE A 1 -4.23 13.05 -3.36
N LYS A 2 -3.30 12.10 -3.56
CA LYS A 2 -1.87 12.29 -3.25
C LYS A 2 -1.19 12.79 -4.53
N MET A 3 -0.50 13.92 -4.46
CA MET A 3 0.37 14.44 -5.52
C MET A 3 1.80 14.29 -5.03
N THR A 4 2.46 13.18 -5.34
CA THR A 4 3.91 13.04 -5.18
C THR A 4 4.56 13.36 -6.53
N PRO A 5 5.58 14.23 -6.58
CA PRO A 5 6.28 14.50 -7.83
C PRO A 5 7.06 13.24 -8.22
N PHE A 6 6.51 12.48 -9.16
CA PHE A 6 7.20 11.35 -9.74
C PHE A 6 8.15 11.83 -10.84
N THR A 7 9.34 11.24 -10.90
CA THR A 7 10.11 11.21 -12.14
C THR A 7 9.33 10.33 -13.14
N SER A 8 9.29 10.69 -14.42
CA SER A 8 8.44 10.01 -15.42
C SER A 8 8.60 8.48 -15.44
N THR A 9 9.80 7.98 -15.13
CA THR A 9 10.10 6.54 -15.07
C THR A 9 9.47 5.79 -13.89
N CYS A 10 9.25 6.43 -12.74
CA CYS A 10 8.57 5.79 -11.61
C CYS A 10 7.07 5.71 -11.83
N PHE A 11 6.49 6.74 -12.45
CA PHE A 11 5.08 6.77 -12.83
C PHE A 11 4.73 5.64 -13.80
N GLU A 12 5.48 5.50 -14.90
CA GLU A 12 5.24 4.42 -15.88
C GLU A 12 5.41 3.02 -15.29
N ARG A 13 6.40 2.82 -14.41
CA ARG A 13 6.59 1.54 -13.72
C ARG A 13 5.44 1.22 -12.78
N GLU A 14 5.01 2.19 -11.98
CA GLU A 14 3.86 2.02 -11.09
C GLU A 14 2.62 1.62 -11.89
N LEU A 15 2.39 2.29 -13.03
CA LEU A 15 1.32 1.96 -13.97
C LEU A 15 1.41 0.53 -14.50
N GLU A 16 2.58 0.12 -14.98
CA GLU A 16 2.78 -1.22 -15.52
C GLU A 16 2.50 -2.30 -14.47
N ILE A 17 3.08 -2.15 -13.28
CA ILE A 17 2.88 -3.07 -12.17
C ILE A 17 1.41 -3.08 -11.75
N GLY A 18 0.83 -1.95 -11.37
CA GLY A 18 -0.53 -1.96 -10.83
C GLY A 18 -1.62 -2.25 -11.87
N ARG A 19 -1.35 -2.15 -13.19
CA ARG A 19 -2.24 -2.69 -14.23
C ARG A 19 -2.19 -4.21 -14.34
N SER A 20 -1.01 -4.80 -14.17
CA SER A 20 -0.83 -6.26 -14.21
C SER A 20 -1.33 -6.96 -12.94
N MET A 21 -1.48 -6.23 -11.84
CA MET A 21 -1.99 -6.77 -10.58
C MET A 21 -3.52 -6.66 -10.46
N ARG A 22 -4.19 -7.80 -10.34
CA ARG A 22 -5.63 -7.91 -10.00
C ARG A 22 -5.80 -8.92 -8.87
N HIS A 23 -6.09 -8.42 -7.68
CA HIS A 23 -6.31 -9.26 -6.50
C HIS A 23 -7.25 -8.55 -5.50
N PRO A 24 -8.13 -9.26 -4.77
CA PRO A 24 -9.06 -8.64 -3.82
C PRO A 24 -8.38 -7.81 -2.71
N ASN A 25 -7.12 -8.09 -2.38
CA ASN A 25 -6.34 -7.36 -1.37
C ASN A 25 -5.25 -6.45 -1.96
N LEU A 26 -5.32 -6.14 -3.25
CA LEU A 26 -4.48 -5.12 -3.90
C LEU A 26 -5.40 -4.05 -4.49
N VAL A 27 -5.01 -2.78 -4.36
CA VAL A 27 -5.78 -1.69 -4.96
C VAL A 27 -5.70 -1.80 -6.48
N ALA A 28 -6.86 -1.89 -7.13
CA ALA A 28 -6.92 -2.01 -8.57
C ALA A 28 -6.63 -0.67 -9.25
N MET A 29 -5.80 -0.70 -10.30
CA MET A 29 -5.59 0.46 -11.16
C MET A 29 -6.39 0.34 -12.45
N TYR A 30 -7.10 1.41 -12.79
CA TYR A 30 -8.00 1.48 -13.93
C TYR A 30 -7.36 2.14 -15.16
N GLY A 31 -6.54 3.17 -14.97
CA GLY A 31 -5.92 3.85 -16.11
C GLY A 31 -5.07 5.04 -15.72
N SER A 32 -4.57 5.75 -16.73
CA SER A 32 -3.65 6.88 -16.57
C SER A 32 -3.78 7.90 -17.68
N VAL A 33 -3.41 9.13 -17.35
CA VAL A 33 -3.23 10.25 -18.27
C VAL A 33 -1.79 10.73 -18.10
N SER A 34 -1.07 10.93 -19.21
CA SER A 34 0.34 11.36 -19.19
C SER A 34 0.54 12.81 -19.63
N HIS A 35 -0.46 13.43 -20.27
CA HIS A 35 -0.42 14.80 -20.78
C HIS A 35 -1.77 15.50 -20.56
N PRO A 36 -1.81 16.78 -20.13
CA PRO A 36 -0.68 17.67 -19.80
C PRO A 36 -0.05 17.40 -18.43
N VAL A 37 -0.63 16.52 -17.61
CA VAL A 37 -0.16 16.15 -16.27
C VAL A 37 -0.17 14.62 -16.14
N GLN A 38 0.79 14.07 -15.40
CA GLN A 38 0.85 12.64 -15.08
C GLN A 38 -0.12 12.31 -13.93
N LEU A 39 -1.18 11.58 -14.24
CA LEU A 39 -2.23 11.18 -13.30
C LEU A 39 -2.64 9.73 -13.53
N PHE A 40 -3.06 9.03 -12.48
CA PHE A 40 -3.64 7.71 -12.60
C PHE A 40 -4.90 7.55 -11.77
N VAL A 41 -5.77 6.66 -12.23
CA VAL A 41 -7.07 6.37 -11.63
C VAL A 41 -7.00 4.98 -11.03
N GLN A 42 -7.30 4.90 -9.74
CA GLN A 42 -7.31 3.67 -8.96
C GLN A 42 -8.64 3.49 -8.25
N GLU A 43 -8.85 2.29 -7.72
CA GLU A 43 -9.99 1.95 -6.91
C GLU A 43 -10.09 2.85 -5.67
N PHE A 44 -11.29 3.38 -5.44
CA PHE A 44 -11.55 4.25 -4.29
C PHE A 44 -11.83 3.41 -3.03
N CYS A 45 -10.97 3.55 -2.03
CA CYS A 45 -11.10 2.90 -0.74
C CYS A 45 -11.68 3.89 0.28
N ALA A 46 -13.00 3.81 0.52
CA ALA A 46 -13.74 4.81 1.30
C ALA A 46 -13.38 4.83 2.80
N GLY A 47 -12.72 3.80 3.32
CA GLY A 47 -12.29 3.71 4.72
C GLY A 47 -10.97 4.41 5.03
N GLY A 48 -10.32 5.03 4.04
CA GLY A 48 -9.04 5.71 4.23
C GLY A 48 -7.89 4.73 4.49
N SER A 49 -6.78 5.25 4.99
CA SER A 49 -5.60 4.44 5.29
C SER A 49 -5.62 3.90 6.71
N LEU A 50 -4.97 2.76 6.92
CA LEU A 50 -4.76 2.19 8.25
C LEU A 50 -3.96 3.15 9.15
N ASN A 51 -3.09 3.98 8.56
CA ASN A 51 -2.38 5.02 9.29
C ASN A 51 -3.33 6.04 9.92
N ASP A 52 -4.35 6.49 9.19
CA ASP A 52 -5.33 7.46 9.68
C ASP A 52 -6.13 6.89 10.86
N ILE A 53 -6.41 5.59 10.81
CA ILE A 53 -7.14 4.88 11.87
C ILE A 53 -6.27 4.66 13.10
N LEU A 54 -5.01 4.24 12.92
CA LEU A 54 -4.11 3.92 14.02
C LEU A 54 -3.60 5.16 14.74
N HIS A 55 -3.33 6.22 14.00
CA HIS A 55 -2.71 7.42 14.55
C HIS A 55 -3.71 8.53 14.80
N GLY A 56 -4.88 8.52 14.14
CA GLY A 56 -5.89 9.55 14.23
C GLY A 56 -5.36 10.89 13.73
N SER A 57 -6.03 11.54 12.79
CA SER A 57 -5.68 12.93 12.49
C SER A 57 -5.98 13.80 13.72
N SER A 58 -4.93 14.13 14.46
CA SER A 58 -4.70 15.52 14.86
C SER A 58 -5.05 16.42 13.66
N ALA A 59 -5.99 17.35 13.87
CA ALA A 59 -6.10 18.65 13.19
C ALA A 59 -7.22 18.98 12.16
N SER A 60 -8.26 18.18 11.87
CA SER A 60 -9.37 18.78 11.08
C SER A 60 -10.78 18.20 11.17
N THR A 61 -11.01 17.07 11.85
CA THR A 61 -12.37 16.52 12.05
C THR A 61 -12.59 15.97 13.46
N ALA A 62 -11.70 16.30 14.40
CA ALA A 62 -11.94 16.07 15.81
C ALA A 62 -13.01 17.06 16.29
N VAL A 63 -14.27 16.62 16.26
CA VAL A 63 -15.23 17.05 17.28
C VAL A 63 -14.58 16.67 18.62
N ALA A 64 -14.27 17.67 19.42
CA ALA A 64 -13.67 17.50 20.74
C ALA A 64 -14.49 16.47 21.53
N GLY A 65 -13.93 15.27 21.73
CA GLY A 65 -14.61 14.17 22.43
C GLY A 65 -14.63 12.81 21.72
N THR A 66 -14.14 12.67 20.48
CA THR A 66 -14.09 11.35 19.83
C THR A 66 -12.89 10.54 20.33
N GLU A 67 -13.16 9.47 21.06
CA GLU A 67 -12.17 8.52 21.56
C GLU A 67 -11.28 7.95 20.44
N ARG A 68 -10.01 7.66 20.76
CA ARG A 68 -9.11 6.97 19.83
C ARG A 68 -9.80 5.71 19.31
N CYS A 69 -9.90 5.54 17.99
CA CYS A 69 -10.47 4.33 17.41
C CYS A 69 -9.51 3.15 17.66
N ILE A 70 -9.75 2.40 18.74
CA ILE A 70 -8.95 1.23 19.07
C ILE A 70 -9.46 0.04 18.25
N LEU A 71 -8.64 -0.43 17.30
CA LEU A 71 -8.92 -1.66 16.57
C LEU A 71 -8.99 -2.85 17.55
N THR A 72 -10.08 -3.61 17.47
CA THR A 72 -10.23 -4.88 18.19
C THR A 72 -9.23 -5.92 17.69
N GLN A 73 -8.92 -6.93 18.50
CA GLN A 73 -7.99 -8.00 18.10
C GLN A 73 -8.45 -8.70 16.81
N ALA A 74 -9.75 -8.95 16.67
CA ALA A 74 -10.33 -9.55 15.47
C ALA A 74 -10.10 -8.66 14.22
N GLN A 75 -10.30 -7.34 14.34
CA GLN A 75 -10.03 -6.40 13.26
C GLN A 75 -8.56 -6.42 12.84
N ARG A 76 -7.64 -6.41 13.80
CA ARG A 76 -6.19 -6.46 13.55
C ARG A 76 -5.79 -7.73 12.80
N LEU A 77 -6.25 -8.89 13.25
CA LEU A 77 -5.94 -10.17 12.63
C LEU A 77 -6.47 -10.25 11.20
N LYS A 78 -7.70 -9.77 10.97
CA LYS A 78 -8.30 -9.75 9.65
C LYS A 78 -7.53 -8.84 8.70
N ILE A 79 -7.19 -7.61 9.12
CA ILE A 79 -6.41 -6.67 8.31
C ILE A 79 -5.03 -7.26 7.99
N ALA A 80 -4.36 -7.85 8.96
CA ALA A 80 -3.05 -8.50 8.75
C ALA A 80 -3.14 -9.65 7.74
N LEU A 81 -4.18 -10.48 7.82
CA LEU A 81 -4.41 -11.58 6.88
C LEU A 81 -4.65 -11.07 5.46
N ASP A 82 -5.47 -10.03 5.30
CA ASP A 82 -5.72 -9.39 4.00
C ASP A 82 -4.43 -8.83 3.40
N VAL A 83 -3.62 -8.11 4.18
CA VAL A 83 -2.32 -7.60 3.74
C VAL A 83 -1.40 -8.73 3.32
N ALA A 84 -1.32 -9.81 4.11
CA ALA A 84 -0.51 -10.98 3.78
C ALA A 84 -0.95 -11.62 2.45
N ARG A 85 -2.26 -11.76 2.20
CA ARG A 85 -2.79 -12.26 0.93
C ARG A 85 -2.41 -11.37 -0.25
N GLY A 86 -2.49 -10.05 -0.08
CA GLY A 86 -2.03 -9.09 -1.11
C GLY A 86 -0.54 -9.23 -1.42
N MET A 87 0.30 -9.36 -0.39
CA MET A 87 1.75 -9.54 -0.55
C MET A 87 2.11 -10.88 -1.19
N VAL A 88 1.41 -11.96 -0.85
CA VAL A 88 1.58 -13.26 -1.52
C VAL A 88 1.24 -13.15 -3.02
N ALA A 89 0.18 -12.43 -3.38
CA ALA A 89 -0.15 -12.21 -4.78
C ALA A 89 0.94 -11.43 -5.53
N LEU A 90 1.52 -10.38 -4.93
CA LEU A 90 2.64 -9.63 -5.51
C LEU A 90 3.89 -10.50 -5.69
N HIS A 91 4.28 -11.24 -4.66
CA HIS A 91 5.47 -12.09 -4.71
C HIS A 91 5.30 -13.31 -5.62
N GLY A 92 4.06 -13.77 -5.83
CA GLY A 92 3.72 -14.85 -6.75
C GLY A 92 3.57 -14.42 -8.21
N ALA A 93 3.63 -13.12 -8.52
CA ALA A 93 3.61 -12.63 -9.89
C ALA A 93 4.83 -13.15 -10.69
N THR A 94 4.72 -13.16 -12.02
CA THR A 94 5.84 -13.53 -12.91
C THR A 94 6.12 -12.36 -13.86
N PRO A 95 7.24 -11.62 -13.67
CA PRO A 95 8.25 -11.78 -12.61
C PRO A 95 7.72 -11.40 -11.21
N PRO A 96 8.30 -11.95 -10.11
CA PRO A 96 7.91 -11.58 -8.75
C PRO A 96 8.06 -10.08 -8.52
N VAL A 97 7.07 -9.44 -7.91
CA VAL A 97 7.10 -8.00 -7.63
C VAL A 97 7.34 -7.77 -6.14
N VAL A 98 8.40 -7.03 -5.80
CA VAL A 98 8.66 -6.62 -4.41
C VAL A 98 8.12 -5.21 -4.19
N HIS A 99 7.24 -5.03 -3.19
CA HIS A 99 6.58 -3.74 -2.89
C HIS A 99 7.54 -2.63 -2.44
N ARG A 100 8.49 -2.97 -1.55
CA ARG A 100 9.53 -2.07 -0.96
C ARG A 100 9.05 -0.91 -0.07
N ASP A 101 7.79 -0.49 -0.15
CA ASP A 101 7.21 0.55 0.73
C ASP A 101 5.97 0.07 1.52
N LEU A 102 6.01 -1.13 2.12
CA LEU A 102 4.87 -1.62 2.89
C LEU A 102 4.83 -0.94 4.27
N LYS A 103 3.81 -0.11 4.50
CA LYS A 103 3.54 0.60 5.76
C LYS A 103 2.03 0.84 5.94
N SER A 104 1.61 1.23 7.15
CA SER A 104 0.20 1.50 7.48
C SER A 104 -0.46 2.54 6.56
N ALA A 105 0.30 3.52 6.05
CA ALA A 105 -0.22 4.53 5.13
C ALA A 105 -0.54 3.98 3.72
N ASN A 106 -0.02 2.80 3.39
CA ASN A 106 -0.19 2.11 2.11
C ASN A 106 -1.11 0.89 2.24
N VAL A 107 -1.83 0.78 3.36
CA VAL A 107 -2.91 -0.20 3.58
C VAL A 107 -4.22 0.58 3.64
N LEU A 108 -5.11 0.37 2.68
CA LEU A 108 -6.39 1.08 2.58
C LEU A 108 -7.55 0.15 2.93
N LEU A 109 -8.62 0.71 3.50
CA LEU A 109 -9.86 -0.03 3.77
C LEU A 109 -10.95 0.31 2.77
N MET A 110 -11.62 -0.71 2.23
CA MET A 110 -12.66 -0.53 1.21
C MET A 110 -13.87 0.28 1.70
N ALA A 111 -14.16 0.24 2.99
CA ALA A 111 -15.21 1.01 3.62
C ALA A 111 -14.75 1.49 5.00
N PRO A 112 -15.38 2.54 5.57
CA PRO A 112 -15.10 2.95 6.94
C PRO A 112 -15.28 1.80 7.94
N LEU A 113 -14.48 1.81 9.00
CA LEU A 113 -14.67 0.90 10.11
C LEU A 113 -16.01 1.22 10.79
N GLY A 114 -16.92 0.26 10.73
CA GLY A 114 -18.17 0.32 11.50
C GLY A 114 -17.98 -0.26 12.89
N ASN A 115 -19.00 -0.96 13.36
CA ASN A 115 -18.95 -1.68 14.64
C ASN A 115 -18.00 -2.90 14.57
N SER A 116 -17.72 -3.49 15.75
CA SER A 116 -16.77 -4.61 15.90
C SER A 116 -17.12 -5.87 15.09
N LYS A 117 -18.31 -6.01 14.51
CA LYS A 117 -18.73 -7.25 13.82
C LYS A 117 -18.33 -7.31 12.34
N THR A 118 -18.08 -6.16 11.71
CA THR A 118 -17.77 -6.12 10.26
C THR A 118 -16.43 -5.44 10.03
N VAL A 119 -15.47 -6.20 9.47
CA VAL A 119 -14.15 -5.68 9.11
C VAL A 119 -14.08 -5.53 7.58
N PRO A 120 -14.01 -4.30 7.04
CA PRO A 120 -13.93 -4.07 5.60
C PRO A 120 -12.64 -4.65 5.02
N LEU A 121 -12.65 -5.01 3.73
CA LEU A 121 -11.47 -5.51 3.02
C LEU A 121 -10.32 -4.51 3.11
N ALA A 122 -9.14 -5.00 3.54
CA ALA A 122 -7.91 -4.25 3.46
C ALA A 122 -7.22 -4.54 2.13
N LYS A 123 -6.69 -3.49 1.51
CA LYS A 123 -5.99 -3.54 0.24
C LYS A 123 -4.64 -2.84 0.35
N VAL A 124 -3.61 -3.46 -0.20
CA VAL A 124 -2.27 -2.85 -0.31
C VAL A 124 -2.24 -1.93 -1.53
N ALA A 125 -1.69 -0.74 -1.34
CA ALA A 125 -1.64 0.36 -2.30
C ALA A 125 -0.21 0.92 -2.44
N ASP A 126 -0.01 1.87 -3.36
CA ASP A 126 1.23 2.65 -3.54
C ASP A 126 2.42 1.79 -3.99
N PHE A 127 2.45 1.49 -5.30
CA PHE A 127 3.49 0.68 -5.94
C PHE A 127 4.63 1.53 -6.51
N GLY A 128 4.73 2.81 -6.14
CA GLY A 128 5.72 3.76 -6.68
C GLY A 128 7.18 3.33 -6.50
N LEU A 129 7.47 2.51 -5.47
CA LEU A 129 8.78 1.90 -5.23
C LEU A 129 8.85 0.42 -5.60
N ALA A 130 7.74 -0.17 -6.08
CA ALA A 130 7.70 -1.58 -6.42
C ALA A 130 8.57 -1.87 -7.64
N ARG A 131 9.23 -3.03 -7.63
CA ARG A 131 10.05 -3.47 -8.76
C ARG A 131 9.91 -4.97 -8.99
N PRO A 132 9.92 -5.41 -10.26
CA PRO A 132 10.24 -6.79 -10.58
C PRO A 132 11.54 -7.18 -9.89
N ARG A 133 11.57 -8.37 -9.31
CA ARG A 133 12.76 -8.98 -8.77
C ARG A 133 13.62 -9.45 -9.94
N SER A 134 14.86 -8.97 -10.01
CA SER A 134 15.78 -9.41 -11.05
C SER A 134 16.12 -10.89 -10.84
N PRO A 135 16.20 -11.72 -11.90
CA PRO A 135 16.72 -13.07 -11.79
C PRO A 135 18.21 -12.99 -11.39
N GLY A 136 18.48 -13.13 -10.10
CA GLY A 136 19.80 -12.93 -9.49
C GLY A 136 19.76 -12.35 -8.07
N GLU A 137 18.67 -11.69 -7.67
CA GLU A 137 18.50 -11.16 -6.29
C GLU A 137 18.01 -12.26 -5.32
N GLY A 138 18.70 -13.40 -5.26
CA GLY A 138 18.40 -14.49 -4.33
C GLY A 138 19.08 -14.33 -2.97
N THR A 139 18.26 -14.22 -1.91
CA THR A 139 18.51 -14.71 -0.54
C THR A 139 19.99 -14.98 -0.18
N GLY A 140 20.69 -13.93 0.28
CA GLY A 140 22.01 -14.04 0.89
C GLY A 140 22.13 -13.02 2.01
N GLY A 141 22.45 -13.48 3.21
CA GLY A 141 22.59 -12.65 4.40
C GLY A 141 23.63 -11.53 4.25
N THR A 142 23.46 -10.52 5.09
CA THR A 142 24.49 -9.59 5.54
C THR A 142 25.17 -8.75 4.45
N PHE A 143 24.52 -7.65 4.03
CA PHE A 143 25.27 -6.47 3.59
C PHE A 143 25.92 -5.85 4.84
N MET A 144 27.12 -6.32 5.19
CA MET A 144 28.03 -5.53 6.03
C MET A 144 28.53 -4.35 5.19
N THR A 145 28.18 -3.13 5.59
CA THR A 145 28.95 -1.95 5.22
C THR A 145 30.35 -2.11 5.80
N ARG A 146 31.32 -2.51 4.98
CA ARG A 146 32.74 -2.30 5.32
C ARG A 146 33.04 -0.82 5.17
N GLY A 147 33.02 -0.10 6.29
CA GLY A 147 33.73 1.17 6.42
C GLY A 147 35.24 0.95 6.56
N ILE A 148 35.97 1.98 6.14
CA ILE A 148 37.29 2.45 6.63
C ILE A 148 38.54 1.67 6.22
N GLY A 149 39.50 2.42 5.67
CA GLY A 149 40.93 2.28 5.99
C GLY A 149 41.89 2.19 4.82
N SER A 150 42.33 3.34 4.30
CA SER A 150 43.73 3.76 4.08
C SER A 150 43.76 5.11 3.37
#